data_AF-A0AAV5YPI7-F1
#
_entry.id   AF-A0AAV5YPI7-F1
#
_cell.length_a   1.000
_cell.length_b   1.000
_cell.length_c   1.000
_cell.angle_alpha   90.00
_cell.angle_beta   90.00
_cell.angle_gamma   90.00
#
_symmetry.space_group_name_H-M   'P 1'
#
loop_
_entity.id
_entity.type
_entity.pdbx_description
1 polymer ?
#
loop_
_entity_poly.entity_id
_entity_poly.type
_entity_poly.pdbx_seq_one_letter_code
_entity_poly.pdbx_strand_id
1 'polypeptide(L)'
;VHCAAALAASGDHDGLARWVSMLRRADAEGRIPAGSVVPIVAEGISAFAAGRYDATIAALAPVLDQLVRVGGSAAQRDLFEHTLLAAYLRTGRHAEARALLGRSAARPRSVPVAGV
;
A
#
# COMPACT_ATOMS: atom_id res chain seq x y z
N VAL A 1 3.44 -3.78 8.25
CA VAL A 1 2.50 -2.91 7.50
C VAL A 1 1.55 -2.10 8.37
N HIS A 2 0.95 -2.65 9.45
CA HIS A 2 0.10 -1.86 10.37
C HIS A 2 0.81 -0.64 10.96
N CYS A 3 2.08 -0.77 11.38
CA CYS A 3 2.88 0.37 11.84
C CYS A 3 3.03 1.45 10.75
N ALA A 4 3.24 1.06 9.49
CA ALA A 4 3.37 2.01 8.38
C ALA A 4 2.07 2.78 8.14
N ALA A 5 0.92 2.09 8.19
CA ALA A 5 -0.39 2.72 8.07
C ALA A 5 -0.70 3.66 9.24
N ALA A 6 -0.36 3.25 10.48
CA ALA A 6 -0.56 4.08 11.66
C ALA A 6 0.31 5.35 11.64
N LEU A 7 1.59 5.22 11.26
CA LEU A 7 2.51 6.35 11.13
C LEU A 7 2.09 7.31 10.00
N ALA A 8 1.61 6.78 8.88
CA ALA A 8 1.05 7.59 7.80
C ALA A 8 -0.21 8.34 8.26
N ALA A 9 -1.12 7.66 8.97
CA ALA A 9 -2.35 8.27 9.49
C ALA A 9 -2.08 9.33 10.57
N SER A 10 -1.02 9.17 11.36
CA SER A 10 -0.62 10.15 12.37
C SER A 10 0.20 11.33 11.81
N GLY A 11 0.50 11.35 10.50
CA GLY A 11 1.37 12.35 9.89
C GLY A 11 2.84 12.25 10.31
N ASP A 12 3.25 11.14 10.95
CA ASP A 12 4.64 10.92 11.37
C ASP A 12 5.47 10.41 10.18
N HIS A 13 5.76 11.34 9.26
CA HIS A 13 6.51 11.04 8.04
C HIS A 13 7.93 10.55 8.34
N ASP A 14 8.56 11.07 9.40
CA ASP A 14 9.91 10.67 9.81
C ASP A 14 9.92 9.27 10.42
N GLY A 15 8.96 8.96 11.28
CA GLY A 15 8.74 7.62 11.81
C GLY A 15 8.49 6.61 10.70
N LEU A 16 7.68 6.99 9.69
CA LEU A 16 7.41 6.16 8.53
C LEU A 16 8.68 5.92 7.69
N ALA A 17 9.51 6.93 7.46
CA ALA A 17 10.77 6.81 6.74
C ALA A 17 11.79 5.90 7.46
N ARG A 18 11.90 6.02 8.80
CA ARG A 18 12.73 5.12 9.61
C ARG A 18 12.24 3.68 9.53
N TRP A 19 10.91 3.48 9.60
CA TRP A 19 10.30 2.17 9.49
C TRP A 19 10.56 1.51 8.12
N VAL A 20 10.42 2.26 7.02
CA VAL A 20 10.76 1.79 5.67
C VAL A 20 12.23 1.38 5.57
N SER A 21 13.14 2.19 6.11
CA SER A 21 14.58 1.92 6.10
C SER A 21 14.92 0.63 6.85
N MET A 22 14.26 0.37 7.98
CA MET A 22 14.41 -0.87 8.74
C MET A 22 13.95 -2.09 7.93
N LEU A 23 12.82 -1.98 7.22
CA LEU A 23 12.31 -3.08 6.37
C LEU A 23 13.25 -3.37 5.21
N ARG A 24 13.80 -2.36 4.54
CA ARG A 24 14.80 -2.55 3.47
C ARG A 24 16.02 -3.30 3.97
N ARG A 25 16.53 -2.93 5.15
CA ARG A 25 17.68 -3.59 5.75
C ARG A 25 17.37 -5.05 6.12
N ALA A 26 16.19 -5.32 6.65
CA ALA A 26 15.76 -6.68 6.94
C ALA A 26 15.59 -7.54 5.67
N ASP A 27 15.11 -6.96 4.57
CA ASP A 27 14.99 -7.62 3.27
C ASP A 27 16.36 -7.96 2.68
N ALA A 28 17.29 -7.01 2.68
CA ALA A 28 18.67 -7.21 2.23
C ALA A 28 19.40 -8.32 3.02
N GLU A 29 19.02 -8.51 4.29
CA GLU A 29 19.55 -9.57 5.16
C GLU A 29 18.76 -10.88 5.05
N GLY A 30 17.77 -10.98 4.15
CA GLY A 30 16.95 -12.18 3.94
C GLY A 30 16.00 -12.50 5.10
N ARG A 31 15.73 -11.54 5.99
CA ARG A 31 14.96 -11.73 7.23
C ARG A 31 13.46 -11.45 7.08
N ILE A 32 12.96 -11.20 5.87
CA ILE A 32 11.53 -11.00 5.61
C ILE A 32 10.93 -12.26 4.98
N PRO A 33 10.10 -13.04 5.72
CA PRO A 33 9.48 -14.26 5.20
C PRO A 33 8.58 -14.04 3.97
N ALA A 34 7.97 -12.86 3.86
CA ALA A 34 7.13 -12.47 2.73
C ALA A 34 7.93 -11.92 1.53
N GLY A 35 9.25 -11.72 1.66
CA GLY A 35 10.12 -11.11 0.66
C GLY A 35 9.93 -9.60 0.49
N SER A 36 10.52 -9.06 -0.58
CA SER A 36 10.63 -7.62 -0.89
C SER A 36 9.30 -6.89 -1.08
N VAL A 37 8.18 -7.62 -1.18
CA VAL A 37 6.85 -7.02 -1.29
C VAL A 37 6.49 -6.16 -0.06
N VAL A 38 6.96 -6.53 1.13
CA VAL A 38 6.69 -5.78 2.37
C VAL A 38 7.34 -4.39 2.37
N PRO A 39 8.65 -4.22 2.09
CA PRO A 39 9.25 -2.90 1.97
C PRO A 39 8.67 -2.09 0.80
N ILE A 40 8.39 -2.70 -0.36
CA ILE A 40 7.78 -2.01 -1.51
C ILE A 40 6.42 -1.39 -1.13
N VAL A 41 5.58 -2.13 -0.41
CA VAL A 41 4.29 -1.62 0.05
C VAL A 41 4.45 -0.48 1.06
N ALA A 42 5.39 -0.60 2.00
CA ALA A 42 5.67 0.46 2.96
C ALA A 42 6.15 1.75 2.27
N GLU A 43 6.96 1.64 1.22
CA GLU A 43 7.41 2.76 0.39
C GLU A 43 6.26 3.41 -0.38
N GLY A 44 5.38 2.62 -0.98
CA GLY A 44 4.21 3.12 -1.68
C GLY A 44 3.28 3.94 -0.76
N ILE A 45 3.07 3.46 0.46
CA ILE A 45 2.31 4.17 1.51
C ILE A 45 3.02 5.46 1.92
N SER A 46 4.35 5.42 2.11
CA SER A 46 5.14 6.60 2.44
C SER A 46 5.09 7.66 1.34
N ALA A 47 5.22 7.25 0.07
CA ALA A 47 5.06 8.14 -1.07
C ALA A 47 3.67 8.77 -1.11
N PHE A 48 2.62 7.99 -0.79
CA PHE A 48 1.24 8.48 -0.80
C PHE A 48 1.03 9.53 0.29
N ALA A 49 1.50 9.26 1.51
CA ALA A 49 1.44 10.18 2.63
C ALA A 49 2.18 11.50 2.33
N ALA A 50 3.26 11.44 1.55
CA ALA A 50 4.02 12.62 1.10
C ALA A 50 3.45 13.30 -0.17
N GLY A 51 2.27 12.89 -0.67
CA GLY A 51 1.67 13.46 -1.88
C GLY A 51 2.35 13.08 -3.19
N ARG A 52 3.31 12.15 -3.18
CA ARG A 52 4.07 11.70 -4.36
C ARG A 52 3.34 10.57 -5.09
N TYR A 53 2.19 10.90 -5.70
CA TYR A 53 1.25 9.91 -6.24
C TYR A 53 1.83 9.05 -7.37
N ASP A 54 2.63 9.60 -8.29
CA ASP A 54 3.29 8.79 -9.32
C ASP A 54 4.29 7.79 -8.72
N ALA A 55 4.98 8.17 -7.65
CA ALA A 55 5.89 7.26 -6.93
C ALA A 55 5.12 6.16 -6.18
N THR A 56 3.93 6.48 -5.65
CA THR A 56 3.02 5.47 -5.10
C THR A 56 2.61 4.45 -6.17
N ILE A 57 2.22 4.91 -7.35
CA ILE A 57 1.82 4.04 -8.47
C ILE A 57 3.00 3.15 -8.89
N ALA A 58 4.17 3.75 -9.10
CA ALA A 58 5.37 3.02 -9.51
C ALA A 58 5.76 1.92 -8.50
N ALA A 59 5.53 2.15 -7.21
CA ALA A 59 5.80 1.15 -6.18
C ALA A 59 4.71 0.08 -6.10
N LEU A 60 3.43 0.45 -6.06
CA LEU A 60 2.33 -0.47 -5.73
C LEU A 60 1.78 -1.24 -6.94
N ALA A 61 1.72 -0.64 -8.13
CA ALA A 61 1.11 -1.28 -9.29
C ALA A 61 1.81 -2.58 -9.72
N PRO A 62 3.16 -2.68 -9.74
CA PRO A 62 3.86 -3.90 -10.16
C PRO A 62 3.67 -5.08 -9.19
N VAL A 63 3.32 -4.80 -7.93
CA VAL A 63 3.18 -5.81 -6.88
C VAL A 63 1.73 -6.08 -6.49
N LEU A 64 0.76 -5.55 -7.25
CA LEU A 64 -0.67 -5.64 -6.96
C LEU A 64 -1.12 -7.09 -6.66
N ASP A 65 -0.71 -8.05 -7.50
CA ASP A 65 -1.07 -9.46 -7.34
C ASP A 65 -0.33 -10.15 -6.18
N GLN A 66 0.75 -9.54 -5.71
CA GLN A 66 1.54 -10.02 -4.57
C GLN A 66 1.06 -9.44 -3.24
N LEU A 67 0.16 -8.45 -3.24
CA LEU A 67 -0.37 -7.85 -2.02
C LEU A 67 -1.08 -8.86 -1.11
N VAL A 68 -1.57 -9.98 -1.67
CA VAL A 68 -2.10 -11.12 -0.92
C VAL A 68 -1.07 -11.75 0.02
N ARG A 69 0.23 -11.58 -0.25
CA ARG A 69 1.35 -12.14 0.53
C ARG A 69 1.82 -11.23 1.66
N VAL A 70 1.45 -9.95 1.64
CA VAL A 70 1.94 -8.90 2.58
C VAL A 70 1.17 -8.92 3.92
N GLY A 71 0.02 -9.60 3.96
CA GLY A 71 -0.80 -9.71 5.16
C GLY A 71 -1.98 -10.67 5.00
N GLY A 72 -2.37 -11.33 6.10
CA GLY A 72 -3.43 -12.34 6.10
C GLY A 72 -4.86 -11.77 6.08
N SER A 73 -5.03 -10.47 6.32
CA SER A 73 -6.35 -9.86 6.52
C SER A 73 -6.86 -9.13 5.28
N ALA A 74 -8.15 -9.30 4.98
CA ALA A 74 -8.82 -8.63 3.86
C ALA A 74 -8.71 -7.09 3.93
N ALA A 75 -8.83 -6.51 5.12
CA ALA A 75 -8.73 -5.06 5.32
C ALA A 75 -7.35 -4.47 4.95
N GLN A 76 -6.27 -5.24 5.10
CA GLN A 76 -4.93 -4.78 4.71
C GLN A 76 -4.79 -4.68 3.20
N ARG A 77 -5.35 -5.66 2.47
CA ARG A 77 -5.39 -5.62 1.01
C ARG A 77 -6.24 -4.47 0.51
N ASP A 78 -7.40 -4.26 1.12
CA ASP A 78 -8.30 -3.17 0.76
C ASP A 78 -7.62 -1.80 0.97
N LEU A 79 -6.83 -1.63 2.04
CA LEU A 79 -6.03 -0.42 2.26
C LEU A 79 -5.05 -0.15 1.10
N PHE A 80 -4.31 -1.15 0.65
CA PHE A 80 -3.32 -0.99 -0.43
C PHE A 80 -4.01 -0.73 -1.77
N GLU A 81 -5.09 -1.46 -2.08
CA GLU A 81 -5.89 -1.24 -3.29
C GLU A 81 -6.50 0.17 -3.31
N HIS A 82 -7.06 0.65 -2.19
CA HIS A 82 -7.60 2.00 -2.09
C HIS A 82 -6.52 3.08 -2.20
N THR A 83 -5.32 2.83 -1.66
CA THR A 83 -4.18 3.75 -1.80
C THR A 83 -3.76 3.89 -3.25
N LEU A 84 -3.64 2.77 -3.99
CA LEU A 84 -3.32 2.78 -5.40
C LEU A 84 -4.44 3.43 -6.24
N LEU A 85 -5.70 3.13 -5.94
CA LEU A 85 -6.85 3.74 -6.58
C LEU A 85 -6.86 5.26 -6.40
N ALA A 86 -6.64 5.75 -5.17
CA ALA A 86 -6.57 7.17 -4.89
C ALA A 86 -5.41 7.85 -5.63
N ALA A 87 -4.25 7.19 -5.74
CA ALA A 87 -3.11 7.71 -6.50
C ALA A 87 -3.42 7.83 -8.00
N TYR A 88 -4.11 6.84 -8.60
CA TYR A 88 -4.57 6.93 -9.99
C TYR A 88 -5.54 8.09 -10.21
N LEU A 89 -6.52 8.26 -9.32
CA LEU A 89 -7.49 9.36 -9.42
C LEU A 89 -6.81 10.74 -9.31
N ARG A 90 -5.87 10.89 -8.37
CA ARG A 90 -5.15 12.17 -8.17
C ARG A 90 -4.17 12.53 -9.29
N THR A 91 -3.80 11.56 -10.13
CA THR A 91 -2.93 11.77 -11.31
C THR A 91 -3.70 11.77 -12.63
N GLY A 92 -5.03 11.68 -12.62
CA GLY A 92 -5.87 11.66 -13.83
C GLY A 92 -5.85 10.35 -14.62
N ARG A 93 -5.27 9.27 -14.06
CA ARG A 93 -5.16 7.94 -14.68
C ARG A 93 -6.45 7.12 -14.56
N HIS A 94 -7.52 7.64 -15.15
CA HIS A 94 -8.87 7.11 -14.97
C HIS A 94 -9.08 5.72 -15.60
N ALA A 95 -8.32 5.37 -16.64
CA ALA A 95 -8.41 4.05 -17.27
C ALA A 95 -7.89 2.96 -16.31
N GLU A 96 -6.73 3.19 -15.70
CA GLU A 96 -6.13 2.30 -14.72
C GLU A 96 -6.98 2.20 -13.44
N ALA A 97 -7.56 3.32 -12.98
CA ALA A 97 -8.50 3.32 -11.86
C ALA A 97 -9.73 2.43 -12.13
N ARG A 98 -10.33 2.51 -13.33
CA ARG A 98 -11.45 1.66 -13.73
C ARG A 98 -11.07 0.20 -13.84
N ALA A 99 -9.90 -0.11 -14.41
CA ALA A 99 -9.39 -1.47 -14.50
C ALA A 99 -9.20 -2.08 -13.10
N LEU A 100 -8.64 -1.32 -12.16
CA LEU A 100 -8.48 -1.77 -10.77
C LEU A 100 -9.82 -2.05 -10.10
N LEU A 101 -10.81 -1.17 -10.24
CA LEU A 101 -12.15 -1.38 -9.69
C LEU A 101 -12.85 -2.61 -10.27
N GLY A 102 -12.68 -2.88 -11.58
CA GLY A 102 -13.20 -4.07 -12.24
C GLY A 102 -12.63 -5.37 -11.66
N ARG A 103 -11.36 -5.36 -11.24
CA ARG A 103 -10.71 -6.51 -10.57
C ARG A 103 -11.27 -6.72 -9.16
N SER A 104 -11.43 -5.66 -8.38
CA SER A 104 -11.89 -5.76 -6.98
C SER A 104 -13.38 -6.12 -6.87
N ALA A 105 -14.21 -5.81 -7.87
CA ALA A 105 -15.64 -6.17 -7.89
C ALA A 105 -15.89 -7.69 -7.92
N ALA A 106 -14.92 -8.49 -8.36
CA ALA A 106 -15.00 -9.95 -8.33
C ALA A 106 -14.74 -10.55 -6.93
N ARG A 107 -14.40 -9.72 -5.92
CA ARG A 107 -14.06 -10.14 -4.55
C ARG A 107 -15.04 -9.54 -3.54
N PRO A 108 -15.53 -10.31 -2.53
CA PRO A 108 -16.28 -9.75 -1.42
C PRO A 108 -15.44 -8.67 -0.72
N ARG A 109 -15.95 -7.43 -0.65
CA ARG A 109 -15.29 -6.33 0.06
C ARG A 109 -15.27 -6.65 1.55
N SER A 110 -14.22 -6.27 2.27
CA SER A 110 -14.29 -6.30 3.72
C SER A 110 -15.39 -5.34 4.20
N VAL A 111 -16.09 -5.72 5.28
CA VAL A 111 -17.23 -4.96 5.79
C VAL A 111 -16.86 -3.48 5.96
N PRO A 112 -17.77 -2.55 5.59
CA PRO A 112 -17.51 -1.12 5.78
C PRO A 112 -17.25 -0.88 7.27
N VAL A 113 -16.14 -0.22 7.60
CA VAL A 113 -16.03 0.41 8.91
C VAL A 113 -16.95 1.62 8.83
N ALA A 114 -18.19 1.45 9.28
CA ALA A 114 -19.06 2.57 9.59
C ALA A 114 -18.33 3.39 10.65
N GLY A 115 -17.86 4.57 10.26
CA GLY A 115 -17.23 5.51 11.18
C GLY A 115 -18.18 5.81 12.32
N VAL A 116 -17.62 5.81 13.53
CA VAL A 116 -18.19 6.40 14.75
C VAL A 116 -18.70 7.82 14.53
#